data_AF-X1GH42-F1
#
_entry.id   AF-X1GH42-F1
#
_cell.length_a   1.000
_cell.length_b   1.000
_cell.length_c   1.000
_cell.angle_alpha   90.00
_cell.angle_beta   90.00
_cell.angle_gamma   90.00
#
_symmetry.space_group_name_H-M   'P 1'
#
loop_
_entity.id
_entity.type
_entity.pdbx_description
1 polymer ?
#
loop_
_entity_poly.entity_id
_entity_poly.type
_entity_poly.pdbx_seq_one_letter_code
_entity_poly.pdbx_strand_id
1 'polypeptide(L)' 'MKFDQELNVCGLVCPVPALKTKKQLMKMRPGTVLKVVTNYRPA' A
#
# COMPACT_ATOMS: atom_id res chain seq x y z
N MET A 1 16.35 -1.21 -5.49
CA MET A 1 15.58 -1.86 -4.40
C MET A 1 14.71 -2.94 -5.00
N LYS A 2 14.73 -4.16 -4.45
CA LYS A 2 13.89 -5.27 -4.91
C LYS A 2 12.61 -5.26 -4.05
N PHE A 3 11.45 -5.14 -4.68
CA PHE A 3 10.15 -5.22 -4.00
C PHE A 3 9.42 -6.46 -4.51
N ASP A 4 8.73 -7.16 -3.62
CA ASP A 4 8.04 -8.42 -3.95
C ASP A 4 6.66 -8.16 -4.55
N GLN A 5 6.02 -7.06 -4.12
CA GLN A 5 4.70 -6.67 -4.59
C GLN A 5 4.60 -5.15 -4.74
N GLU A 6 3.72 -4.72 -5.66
CA GLU A 6 3.41 -3.31 -5.89
C GLU A 6 1.91 -3.06 -5.74
N LEU A 7 1.54 -1.98 -5.05
CA LEU A 7 0.17 -1.56 -4.81
C LEU A 7 0.00 -0.08 -5.18
N ASN A 8 -0.81 0.19 -6.21
CA ASN A 8 -1.19 1.55 -6.58
C ASN A 8 -2.53 1.93 -5.91
N VAL A 9 -2.51 3.01 -5.14
CA VAL A 9 -3.66 3.60 -4.43
C VAL A 9 -3.85 5.07 -4.78
N CYS A 10 -3.32 5.52 -5.92
CA CYS A 10 -3.55 6.87 -6.42
C CYS A 10 -5.04 7.11 -6.71
N GLY A 11 -5.52 8.32 -6.42
CA GLY A 11 -6.92 8.72 -6.59
C GLY A 11 -7.85 8.31 -5.44
N LEU A 12 -7.35 7.59 -4.44
CA LEU A 12 -8.12 7.22 -3.24
C LEU A 12 -7.85 8.21 -2.11
N VAL A 13 -8.90 8.62 -1.39
CA VAL A 13 -8.81 9.57 -0.27
C VAL A 13 -8.72 8.81 1.06
N CYS A 14 -8.01 9.39 2.04
CA CYS A 14 -7.98 8.90 3.41
C CYS A 14 -9.41 8.59 3.90
N PRO A 15 -9.66 7.41 4.53
CA PRO A 15 -8.73 6.39 5.02
C PRO A 15 -8.48 5.20 4.07
N VAL A 16 -9.05 5.23 2.86
CA VAL A 16 -9.07 4.08 1.95
C VAL A 16 -7.67 3.56 1.56
N PRO A 17 -6.69 4.42 1.20
CA PRO A 17 -5.32 3.98 0.91
C PRO A 17 -4.68 3.19 2.04
N ALA A 18 -4.85 3.65 3.29
CA ALA A 18 -4.27 3.02 4.47
C ALA A 18 -4.89 1.65 4.74
N LEU A 19 -6.22 1.55 4.66
CA LEU A 19 -6.94 0.28 4.81
C LEU A 19 -6.54 -0.74 3.74
N LYS A 20 -6.44 -0.30 2.48
CA LYS A 20 -6.07 -1.18 1.36
C LYS A 20 -4.63 -1.67 1.47
N THR A 21 -3.71 -0.78 1.88
CA THR A 21 -2.31 -1.13 2.18
C THR A 21 -2.22 -2.15 3.32
N LYS A 22 -2.95 -1.93 4.41
CA LYS A 22 -3.00 -2.87 5.55
C LYS A 22 -3.54 -4.23 5.13
N LYS A 23 -4.61 -4.26 4.34
CA LYS A 23 -5.20 -5.51 3.81
C LYS A 23 -4.22 -6.26 2.92
N GLN A 24 -3.40 -5.56 2.14
CA GLN A 24 -2.36 -6.18 1.31
C GLN A 24 -1.24 -6.77 2.19
N LEU A 25 -0.74 -6.01 3.16
CA LEU A 25 0.28 -6.48 4.10
C LEU A 25 -0.16 -7.73 4.87
N MET A 26 -1.43 -7.83 5.29
CA MET A 26 -1.95 -9.01 5.97
C MET A 26 -1.95 -10.28 5.09
N LYS A 27 -2.00 -10.14 3.76
CA LYS A 27 -1.95 -11.27 2.83
C LYS A 27 -0.52 -11.66 2.46
N MET A 28 0.45 -10.80 2.79
CA MET A 28 1.84 -11.01 2.44
C MET A 28 2.54 -11.88 3.49
N ARG A 29 3.55 -12.62 3.03
CA ARG A 29 4.40 -13.39 3.94
C ARG A 29 5.33 -12.43 4.69
N PRO A 30 5.61 -12.67 5.98
CA PRO A 30 6.64 -11.93 6.70
C PRO A 30 7.97 -11.93 5.95
N GLY A 31 8.69 -10.80 5.98
CA GLY A 31 9.97 -10.62 5.28
C GLY A 31 9.86 -10.18 3.82
N THR A 32 8.65 -10.01 3.28
CA THR A 32 8.44 -9.46 1.94
C THR A 32 8.25 -7.94 1.97
N VAL A 33 8.63 -7.28 0.87
CA VAL A 33 8.59 -5.82 0.72
C VAL A 33 7.44 -5.41 -0.21
N LEU A 34 6.52 -4.59 0.30
CA LEU A 34 5.43 -3.99 -0.47
C LEU A 34 5.79 -2.56 -0.89
N LYS A 35 5.79 -2.29 -2.19
CA LYS A 35 5.89 -0.92 -2.73
C LYS A 35 4.49 -0.33 -2.88
N VAL A 36 4.24 0.81 -2.26
CA VAL A 36 2.94 1.49 -2.33
C VAL A 36 3.11 2.83 -3.06
N VAL A 37 2.33 3.03 -4.12
CA VAL A 37 2.29 4.29 -4.88
C VAL A 37 1.02 5.04 -4.50
N THR A 38 1.17 6.28 -4.06
CA THR A 38 0.06 7.07 -3.55
C THR A 38 0.22 8.56 -3.87
N ASN A 39 -0.90 9.26 -4.01
CA ASN A 39 -0.96 10.69 -4.31
C ASN A 39 -1.96 11.46 -3.44
N TYR A 40 -2.49 10.86 -2.37
CA TYR A 40 -3.43 11.55 -1.49
C TYR A 40 -2.70 12.53 -0.58
N ARG A 41 -3.33 13.69 -0.34
CA ARG A 41 -2.85 14.64 0.66
C ARG A 41 -3.18 14.10 2.05
N PRO A 42 -2.21 14.02 2.99
CA PRO A 42 -2.53 13.78 4.39
C PRO A 42 -3.47 14.90 4.85
N ALA A 43 -4.58 14.49 5.49
CA ALA A 43 -5.53 15.41 6.11
C ALA A 43 -4.93 16.00 7.39
#